data_AF-H6BFX7-F1
#
_entry.id   AF-H6BFX7-F1
#
_cell.length_a   1.000
_cell.length_b   1.000
_cell.length_c   1.000
_cell.angle_alpha   90.00
_cell.angle_beta   90.00
_cell.angle_gamma   90.00
#
_symmetry.space_group_name_H-M   'P 1'
#
loop_
_entity.id
_entity.type
_entity.pdbx_description
1 polymer ?
#
loop_
_entity_poly.entity_id
_entity_poly.type
_entity_poly.pdbx_seq_one_letter_code
_entity_poly.pdbx_strand_id
1 'polypeptide(L)' 'YFHETIWKGVPRFLRRVDTALKNIGINKRVPYNAPLIQFSSWMGGDRD' A
#
# COMPACT_ATOMS: atom_id res chain seq x y z
N TYR A 1 16.02 1.80 2.33
CA TYR A 1 14.62 2.16 2.69
C TYR A 1 13.57 1.37 1.93
N PHE A 2 13.43 1.51 0.59
CA PHE A 2 12.37 0.81 -0.15
C PHE A 2 12.42 -0.73 -0.03
N HIS A 3 13.60 -1.32 -0.20
CA HIS A 3 13.76 -2.77 -0.22
C HIS A 3 13.58 -3.44 1.16
N GLU A 4 14.06 -2.79 2.22
CA GLU A 4 14.10 -3.41 3.55
C GLU A 4 12.83 -3.18 4.37
N THR A 5 12.21 -2.00 4.27
CA THR A 5 11.06 -1.63 5.12
C THR A 5 9.76 -1.48 4.33
N ILE A 6 9.76 -0.76 3.21
CA ILE A 6 8.53 -0.47 2.44
C ILE A 6 8.00 -1.74 1.78
N TRP A 7 8.88 -2.56 1.18
CA TRP A 7 8.50 -3.80 0.51
C TRP A 7 7.75 -4.78 1.44
N LYS A 8 8.18 -4.87 2.70
CA LYS A 8 7.53 -5.72 3.72
C LYS A 8 6.37 -5.00 4.43
N GLY A 9 6.40 -3.68 4.49
CA GLY A 9 5.42 -2.85 5.18
C GLY A 9 4.09 -2.70 4.43
N VAL A 10 4.13 -2.53 3.11
CA VAL A 10 2.93 -2.34 2.27
C VAL A 10 1.95 -3.52 2.38
N PRO A 11 2.37 -4.80 2.26
CA PRO A 11 1.46 -5.93 2.43
C PRO A 11 0.88 -6.03 3.85
N ARG A 12 1.64 -5.63 4.87
CA ARG A 12 1.18 -5.64 6.27
C ARG A 12 0.10 -4.57 6.50
N PHE A 13 0.24 -3.39 5.90
CA PHE A 13 -0.77 -2.34 5.97
C PHE A 13 -2.06 -2.75 5.24
N LEU A 14 -1.97 -3.28 4.02
CA LEU A 14 -3.13 -3.76 3.27
C LEU A 14 -3.92 -4.85 4.02
N ARG A 15 -3.23 -5.74 4.74
CA ARG A 15 -3.89 -6.73 5.61
C ARG A 15 -4.66 -6.10 6.78
N ARG A 16 -4.19 -4.98 7.32
CA ARG A 16 -4.92 -4.24 8.37
C ARG A 16 -6.18 -3.58 7.80
N VAL A 17 -6.09 -3.06 6.57
CA VAL A 17 -7.26 -2.51 5.84
C VAL A 17 -8.30 -3.60 5.59
N ASP A 18 -7.89 -4.79 5.13
CA ASP A 18 -8.78 -5.94 4.98
C ASP A 18 -9.50 -6.29 6.31
N THR A 19 -8.79 -6.29 7.44
CA THR A 19 -9.41 -6.56 8.76
C THR A 19 -10.39 -5.46 9.17
N ALA A 20 -10.06 -4.19 8.93
CA ALA A 20 -10.95 -3.08 9.23
C ALA A 20 -12.23 -3.13 8.37
N LEU A 21 -12.11 -3.46 7.08
CA LEU A 21 -13.25 -3.65 6.17
C LEU A 21 -14.17 -4.79 6.64
N LYS A 22 -13.60 -5.92 7.08
CA LYS A 22 -14.37 -7.01 7.68
C LYS A 22 -15.15 -6.56 8.92
N ASN A 23 -14.53 -5.76 9.78
CA ASN A 23 -15.17 -5.29 11.02
C ASN A 23 -16.38 -4.37 10.77
N ILE A 24 -16.46 -3.70 9.61
CA ILE A 24 -17.61 -2.86 9.23
C ILE A 24 -18.64 -3.61 8.34
N GLY A 25 -18.55 -4.93 8.25
CA GLY A 25 -19.49 -5.77 7.50
C GLY A 25 -19.14 -6.00 6.03
N ILE A 26 -17.98 -5.51 5.56
CA ILE A 26 -17.51 -5.74 4.19
C ILE A 26 -16.67 -7.02 4.16
N ASN A 27 -17.27 -8.13 3.72
CA ASN A 27 -16.59 -9.43 3.58
C ASN A 27 -15.71 -9.57 2.32
N LYS A 28 -15.57 -8.50 1.53
CA LYS A 28 -14.69 -8.48 0.36
C LYS A 28 -13.31 -7.95 0.75
N ARG A 29 -12.26 -8.61 0.28
CA ARG A 29 -10.90 -8.08 0.35
C ARG A 29 -10.73 -6.94 -0.64
N VAL A 30 -9.78 -6.07 -0.34
CA VAL A 30 -9.31 -5.09 -1.32
C VAL A 30 -8.84 -5.82 -2.60
N PRO A 31 -9.26 -5.39 -3.80
CA PRO A 31 -8.77 -5.94 -5.06
C PRO A 31 -7.24 -5.83 -5.17
N TYR A 32 -6.56 -6.94 -5.47
CA TYR A 32 -5.10 -6.98 -5.57
C TYR A 32 -4.52 -6.10 -6.68
N ASN A 33 -5.36 -5.70 -7.64
CA ASN A 33 -5.02 -4.84 -8.76
C ASN A 33 -5.32 -3.34 -8.50
N ALA A 34 -5.89 -2.98 -7.35
CA ALA A 34 -6.16 -1.59 -7.03
C ALA A 34 -4.86 -0.89 -6.57
N PRO A 35 -4.40 0.17 -7.25
CA PRO A 35 -3.19 0.89 -6.85
C PRO A 35 -3.47 1.84 -5.67
N LEU A 36 -3.75 1.28 -4.49
CA LEU A 36 -4.08 2.04 -3.28
C LEU A 36 -2.95 2.94 -2.77
N ILE A 37 -1.71 2.51 -2.96
CA ILE A 37 -0.52 3.25 -2.58
C ILE A 37 0.40 3.24 -3.78
N GLN A 38 0.71 4.43 -4.28
CA GLN A 38 1.68 4.64 -5.35
C GLN A 38 2.85 5.44 -4.79
N PHE A 39 4.06 5.06 -5.20
CA PHE A 39 5.28 5.77 -4.84
C PHE A 39 5.83 6.43 -6.08
N SER A 40 6.16 7.71 -5.96
CA SER A 40 6.88 8.48 -6.96
C SER A 40 8.19 8.97 -6.35
N SER A 41 9.20 9.21 -7.18
CA SER A 41 10.47 9.78 -6.74
C SER A 41 10.87 10.93 -7.66
N TRP A 42 11.46 11.96 -7.06
CA TRP A 42 12.06 13.09 -7.77
C TRP A 42 13.59 12.98 -7.90
N MET A 43 14.19 11.90 -7.37
CA MET A 43 15.63 11.67 -7.48
C MET A 43 16.03 11.53 -8.96
N GLY A 44 16.76 12.52 -9.47
CA GLY A 44 17.26 12.57 -10.85
C GLY A 44 16.31 13.19 -11.88
N GLY A 45 15.11 13.59 -11.49
CA GLY A 45 14.15 14.30 -12.35
C GLY A 45 14.04 15.80 -12.07
N ASP A 46 14.22 16.18 -10.81
CA ASP A 46 14.16 17.57 -10.36
C ASP A 46 15.50 18.27 -10.66
N ARG A 47 15.46 19.27 -11.55
CA ARG A 47 16.61 20.07 -12.00
C ARG A 47 16.30 21.57 -11.98
N ASP A 48 15.37 21.98 -11.10
CA ASP A 48 15.21 23.40 -10.74
C ASP A 48 16.38 23.89 -9.88
#